data_AF-A0A6M1NQ14-F1
#
_entry.id   AF-A0A6M1NQ14-F1
#
_cell.length_a   1.000
_cell.length_b   1.000
_cell.length_c   1.000
_cell.angle_alpha   90.00
_cell.angle_beta   90.00
_cell.angle_gamma   90.00
#
_symmetry.space_group_name_H-M   'P 1'
#
loop_
_entity.id
_entity.type
_entity.pdbx_description
1 polymer ?
#
loop_
_entity_poly.entity_id
_entity_poly.type
_entity_poly.pdbx_seq_one_letter_code
_entity_poly.pdbx_strand_id
1 'polypeptide(L)'
;MNPSLNYWNKIRNIGYHTDLSLYDMKVLNNINSASFIFILVSFLYAVLNFFQERALLTGINFSITLNLVAVLVLNHYRKYNFAKIVLLYFNALSLSLSGFIYKNQSELYLLSILIAIALIYRNKITQIVSSIILSAIFLAIKFVPYPFEVDLPVTQDRTILNVFGGLCCLIYIMMLQYNTQISMNKKIQHQHLLLQKNNENMKKILSIIAHDVRAPLGSIQNLLFLYKEKIISKEIGTDTFESINDRLTNLDSTLVDLLNWSSTSLRRSQAIPQDINLQEAIDHLCLFQKSQFENKNLNI
;
A
#
# COMPACT_ATOMS: atom_id res chain seq x y z
N MET A 1 -13.83 24.26 2.81
CA MET A 1 -12.73 23.33 3.17
C MET A 1 -11.98 23.92 4.35
N ASN A 2 -11.89 23.21 5.49
CA ASN A 2 -11.35 23.76 6.73
C ASN A 2 -9.84 24.06 6.59
N PRO A 3 -9.36 25.31 6.80
CA PRO A 3 -7.96 25.67 6.60
C PRO A 3 -7.00 24.89 7.52
N SER A 4 -7.43 24.52 8.73
CA SER A 4 -6.69 23.66 9.66
C SER A 4 -6.40 22.26 9.11
N LEU A 5 -7.34 21.69 8.35
CA LEU A 5 -7.19 20.39 7.70
C LEU A 5 -6.11 20.43 6.60
N ASN A 6 -5.93 21.60 5.97
CA ASN A 6 -4.94 21.80 4.92
C ASN A 6 -3.51 21.85 5.48
N TYR A 7 -3.29 22.57 6.59
CA TYR A 7 -1.98 22.63 7.25
C TYR A 7 -1.55 21.26 7.80
N TRP A 8 -2.46 20.52 8.44
CA TRP A 8 -2.15 19.18 8.94
C TRP A 8 -1.75 18.23 7.83
N ASN A 9 -2.47 18.26 6.71
CA ASN A 9 -2.12 17.44 5.54
C ASN A 9 -0.77 17.84 4.94
N LYS A 10 -0.44 19.14 4.93
CA LYS A 10 0.85 19.63 4.45
C LYS A 10 2.02 19.09 5.30
N ILE A 11 1.89 19.10 6.62
CA ILE A 11 2.91 18.56 7.54
C ILE A 11 3.08 17.06 7.33
N ARG A 12 1.99 16.31 7.24
CA ARG A 12 2.03 14.86 7.05
C ARG A 12 2.70 14.46 5.75
N ASN A 13 2.50 15.25 4.70
CA ASN A 13 3.02 14.98 3.36
C ASN A 13 4.39 15.63 3.09
N ILE A 14 5.12 16.08 4.12
CA ILE A 14 6.50 16.56 3.93
C ILE A 14 7.36 15.43 3.36
N GLY A 15 8.02 15.70 2.23
CA GLY A 15 8.84 14.70 1.54
C GLY A 15 8.05 13.72 0.66
N TYR A 16 6.76 13.94 0.46
CA TYR A 16 5.94 13.08 -0.42
C TYR A 16 6.40 13.16 -1.88
N HIS A 17 6.41 12.02 -2.57
CA HIS A 17 6.53 11.92 -4.02
C HIS A 17 5.77 10.69 -4.54
N THR A 18 5.41 10.70 -5.82
CA THR A 18 4.52 9.72 -6.47
C THR A 18 5.08 8.30 -6.53
N ASP A 19 6.39 8.14 -6.42
CA ASP A 19 7.06 6.85 -6.62
C ASP A 19 7.16 6.00 -5.33
N LEU A 20 6.73 6.55 -4.20
CA LEU A 20 6.74 5.82 -2.93
C LEU A 20 5.70 4.70 -2.91
N SER A 21 6.10 3.56 -2.33
CA SER A 21 5.14 2.50 -2.05
C SER A 21 4.04 2.98 -1.09
N LEU A 22 2.85 2.40 -1.19
CA LEU A 22 1.72 2.71 -0.28
C LEU A 22 2.09 2.54 1.20
N TYR A 23 3.04 1.65 1.50
CA TYR A 23 3.56 1.45 2.84
C TYR A 23 4.50 2.56 3.26
N ASP A 24 5.49 2.89 2.44
CA ASP A 24 6.48 3.93 2.76
C ASP A 24 5.82 5.31 2.89
N MET A 25 4.78 5.58 2.10
CA MET A 25 3.95 6.78 2.29
C MET A 25 3.28 6.82 3.66
N LYS A 26 2.65 5.72 4.10
CA LYS A 26 2.03 5.70 5.45
C LYS A 26 3.07 5.85 6.55
N VAL A 27 4.22 5.20 6.43
CA VAL A 27 5.32 5.32 7.40
C VAL A 27 5.82 6.76 7.46
N LEU A 28 6.04 7.40 6.31
CA LEU A 28 6.43 8.82 6.23
C LEU A 28 5.40 9.73 6.88
N ASN A 29 4.12 9.56 6.56
CA ASN A 29 3.04 10.35 7.13
C ASN A 29 2.96 10.19 8.66
N ASN A 30 3.17 8.98 9.18
CA ASN A 30 3.18 8.70 10.62
C ASN A 30 4.41 9.32 11.30
N ILE A 31 5.59 9.20 10.70
CA ILE A 31 6.82 9.84 11.19
C ILE A 31 6.65 11.36 11.27
N ASN A 32 6.14 11.99 10.22
CA ASN A 32 5.96 13.43 10.19
C ASN A 32 4.92 13.90 11.23
N SER A 33 3.81 13.18 11.36
CA SER A 33 2.76 13.48 12.37
C SER A 33 3.33 13.41 13.79
N ALA A 34 4.02 12.30 14.11
CA ALA A 34 4.59 12.07 15.43
C ALA A 34 5.69 13.09 15.75
N SER A 35 6.59 13.35 14.80
CA SER A 35 7.68 14.32 14.99
C SER A 35 7.14 15.72 15.28
N PHE A 36 6.12 16.17 14.54
CA PHE A 36 5.50 17.47 14.78
C PHE A 36 4.87 17.59 16.18
N ILE A 37 4.13 16.58 16.62
CA ILE A 37 3.52 16.58 17.96
C ILE A 37 4.62 16.59 19.03
N PHE A 38 5.65 15.76 18.90
CA PHE A 38 6.72 15.67 19.89
C PHE A 38 7.66 16.88 19.89
N ILE A 39 7.76 17.65 18.80
CA ILE A 39 8.43 18.95 18.81
C ILE A 39 7.74 19.88 19.80
N LEU A 40 6.41 19.99 19.73
CA LEU A 40 5.64 20.85 20.65
C LEU A 40 5.82 20.42 22.10
N VAL A 41 5.73 19.12 22.38
CA VAL A 41 5.88 18.58 23.74
C VAL A 41 7.30 18.79 24.28
N SER A 42 8.33 18.42 23.51
CA SER A 42 9.73 18.55 23.94
C SER A 42 10.16 20.01 24.14
N PHE A 43 9.69 20.91 23.27
CA PHE A 43 9.97 22.34 23.40
C PHE A 43 9.33 22.94 24.65
N LEU A 44 8.07 22.60 24.94
CA LEU A 44 7.41 23.02 26.18
C LEU A 44 8.18 22.53 27.41
N TYR A 45 8.67 21.29 27.40
CA TYR A 45 9.50 20.76 28.47
C TYR A 45 10.85 21.49 28.59
N ALA A 46 11.47 21.87 27.47
CA ALA A 46 12.70 22.66 27.48
C ALA A 46 12.48 24.03 28.13
N VAL A 47 11.41 24.73 27.76
CA VAL A 47 11.02 26.02 28.36
C VAL A 47 10.72 25.89 29.85
N LEU A 48 9.94 24.87 30.25
CA LEU A 48 9.65 24.63 31.67
C LEU A 48 10.92 24.37 32.48
N ASN A 49 11.87 23.61 31.94
CA ASN A 49 13.12 23.32 32.65
C ASN A 49 14.04 24.54 32.72
N PHE A 50 13.95 25.45 31.74
CA PHE A 50 14.69 26.72 31.75
C PHE A 50 14.27 27.57 32.95
N PHE A 51 12.96 27.75 33.15
CA PHE A 51 12.41 28.49 34.29
C PHE A 51 12.63 27.80 35.65
N GLN A 52 12.88 26.49 35.66
CA GLN A 52 13.22 25.73 36.86
C GLN A 52 14.74 25.66 37.11
N GLU A 53 15.53 26.47 36.40
CA GLU A 53 16.99 26.58 36.54
C GLU A 53 17.76 25.27 36.30
N ARG A 54 17.12 24.27 35.65
CA ARG A 54 17.77 23.00 35.28
C ARG A 54 18.43 23.12 33.91
N ALA A 55 19.61 23.74 33.87
CA ALA A 55 20.33 24.05 32.62
C ALA A 55 20.62 22.79 31.77
N LEU A 56 21.15 21.71 32.37
CA LEU A 56 21.50 20.49 31.64
C LEU A 56 20.25 19.80 31.08
N LEU A 57 19.19 19.65 31.87
CA LEU A 57 17.93 19.07 31.40
C LEU A 57 17.24 19.92 30.31
N THR A 58 17.42 21.24 30.37
CA THR A 58 16.97 22.15 29.31
C THR A 58 17.72 21.89 28.00
N GLY A 59 19.06 21.78 28.07
CA GLY A 59 19.89 21.45 26.91
C GLY A 59 19.52 20.11 26.28
N ILE A 60 19.24 19.07 27.09
CA ILE A 60 18.78 17.77 26.59
C ILE A 60 17.44 17.90 25.85
N ASN A 61 16.46 18.60 26.42
CA ASN A 61 15.15 18.73 25.77
C ASN A 61 15.21 19.59 24.50
N PHE A 62 16.04 20.64 24.47
CA PHE A 62 16.33 21.37 23.24
C PHE A 62 16.99 20.48 22.18
N SER A 63 17.93 19.61 22.57
CA SER A 63 18.54 18.63 21.66
C SER A 63 17.48 17.68 21.06
N ILE A 64 16.53 17.18 21.86
CA ILE A 64 15.39 16.38 21.38
C ILE A 64 14.56 17.18 20.37
N THR A 65 14.20 18.42 20.69
CA THR A 65 13.44 19.28 19.76
C THR A 65 14.20 19.49 18.45
N LEU A 66 15.50 19.78 18.50
CA LEU A 66 16.34 19.96 17.32
C LEU A 66 16.44 18.68 16.48
N ASN A 67 16.61 17.53 17.12
CA ASN A 67 16.62 16.23 16.45
C ASN A 67 15.29 15.99 15.70
N LEU A 68 14.15 16.26 16.33
CA LEU A 68 12.84 16.07 15.70
C LEU A 68 12.58 17.07 14.56
N VAL A 69 13.04 18.33 14.69
CA VAL A 69 13.01 19.29 13.58
C VAL A 69 13.89 18.80 12.43
N ALA A 70 15.08 18.29 12.73
CA ALA A 70 15.99 17.71 11.74
C ALA A 70 15.36 16.52 11.01
N VAL A 71 14.53 15.69 11.67
CA VAL A 71 13.76 14.61 11.02
C VAL A 71 12.85 15.18 9.93
N LEU A 72 12.08 16.24 10.22
CA LEU A 72 11.18 16.86 9.24
C LEU A 72 11.96 17.48 8.07
N VAL A 73 13.10 18.13 8.36
CA VAL A 73 13.98 18.72 7.35
C VAL A 73 14.60 17.63 6.46
N LEU A 74 15.10 16.54 7.05
CA LEU A 74 15.67 15.41 6.29
C LEU A 74 14.61 14.73 5.44
N ASN A 75 13.38 14.58 5.93
CA ASN A 75 12.26 14.07 5.14
C ASN A 75 11.92 15.01 3.97
N HIS A 76 11.96 16.32 4.17
CA HIS A 76 11.78 17.30 3.10
C HIS A 76 12.83 17.11 1.98
N TYR A 77 14.09 16.92 2.34
CA TYR A 77 15.19 16.61 1.42
C TYR A 77 15.25 15.14 0.97
N ARG A 78 14.22 14.33 1.25
CA ARG A 78 14.10 12.91 0.87
C ARG A 78 15.21 12.01 1.41
N LYS A 79 15.94 12.43 2.44
CA LYS A 79 16.96 11.64 3.14
C LYS A 79 16.32 10.77 4.23
N TYR A 80 15.35 9.92 3.86
CA TYR A 80 14.51 9.19 4.82
C TYR A 80 15.29 8.26 5.75
N ASN A 81 16.34 7.59 5.26
CA ASN A 81 17.14 6.70 6.10
C ASN A 81 17.88 7.45 7.21
N PHE A 82 18.43 8.62 6.89
CA PHE A 82 19.03 9.50 7.89
C PHE A 82 17.98 10.05 8.86
N ALA A 83 16.80 10.43 8.36
CA ALA A 83 15.70 10.88 9.21
C ALA A 83 15.30 9.80 10.23
N LYS A 84 15.23 8.52 9.81
CA LYS A 84 14.95 7.39 10.72
C LYS A 84 16.04 7.21 11.78
N ILE A 85 17.31 7.37 11.40
CA ILE A 85 18.43 7.27 12.33
C ILE A 85 18.38 8.38 13.38
N VAL A 86 18.15 9.62 12.97
CA VAL A 86 18.00 10.76 13.89
C VAL A 86 16.78 10.56 14.79
N LEU A 87 15.63 10.17 14.22
CA LEU A 87 14.40 9.95 14.98
C LEU A 87 14.58 8.91 16.07
N LEU A 88 15.22 7.78 15.78
CA LEU A 88 15.28 6.65 16.69
C LEU A 88 16.50 6.69 17.60
N TYR A 89 17.71 6.85 17.05
CA TYR A 89 18.95 6.68 17.82
C TYR A 89 19.42 7.96 18.50
N PHE A 90 19.36 9.13 17.85
CA PHE A 90 19.76 10.40 18.48
C PHE A 90 18.79 10.81 19.58
N ASN A 91 17.49 10.62 19.38
CA ASN A 91 16.50 10.83 20.45
C ASN A 91 16.64 9.79 21.56
N ALA A 92 16.89 8.51 21.25
CA ALA A 92 17.16 7.52 22.30
C ALA A 92 18.38 7.90 23.15
N LEU A 93 19.47 8.37 22.52
CA LEU A 93 20.65 8.85 23.24
C LEU A 93 20.31 10.02 24.18
N SER A 94 19.58 11.02 23.67
CA SER A 94 19.19 12.19 24.46
C SER A 94 18.26 11.82 25.63
N LEU A 95 17.28 10.94 25.40
CA LEU A 95 16.40 10.41 26.45
C LEU A 95 17.16 9.56 27.47
N SER A 96 18.12 8.77 27.03
CA SER A 96 18.94 7.95 27.93
C SER A 96 19.79 8.83 28.84
N LEU A 97 20.39 9.90 28.29
CA LEU A 97 21.14 10.86 29.08
C LEU A 97 20.25 11.54 30.13
N SER A 98 19.02 11.92 29.75
CA SER A 98 18.04 12.44 30.70
C SER A 98 17.71 11.44 31.81
N GLY A 99 17.52 10.16 31.47
CA GLY A 99 17.14 9.11 32.41
C GLY A 99 18.27 8.77 33.38
N PHE A 100 19.49 8.67 32.89
CA PHE A 100 20.66 8.39 33.73
C PHE A 100 20.98 9.52 34.71
N ILE A 101 20.92 10.77 34.25
CA ILE A 101 21.29 11.92 35.09
C ILE A 101 20.18 12.25 36.08
N TYR A 102 18.93 12.36 35.62
CA TYR A 102 17.85 12.93 36.44
C TYR A 102 16.83 11.91 36.97
N LYS A 103 16.92 10.63 36.57
CA LYS A 103 15.94 9.56 36.89
C LYS A 103 14.48 10.00 36.74
N ASN A 104 14.23 10.83 35.74
CA ASN A 104 12.96 11.51 35.53
C ASN A 104 11.90 10.65 34.82
N GLN A 105 12.03 9.32 34.86
CA GLN A 105 11.19 8.35 34.18
C GLN A 105 11.18 8.47 32.64
N SER A 106 12.23 9.07 32.05
CA SER A 106 12.35 9.19 30.59
C SER A 106 12.54 7.84 29.89
N GLU A 107 12.92 6.79 30.61
CA GLU A 107 13.00 5.42 30.09
C GLU A 107 11.65 4.92 29.54
N LEU A 108 10.51 5.46 29.96
CA LEU A 108 9.20 5.14 29.39
C LEU A 108 9.04 5.62 27.93
N TYR A 109 9.70 6.71 27.56
CA TYR A 109 9.73 7.16 26.16
C TYR A 109 10.64 6.26 25.30
N LEU A 110 11.63 5.57 25.89
CA LEU A 110 12.42 4.55 25.16
C LEU A 110 11.55 3.35 24.75
N LEU A 111 10.56 2.97 25.56
CA LEU A 111 9.59 1.93 25.17
C LEU A 111 8.78 2.35 23.95
N SER A 112 8.45 3.64 23.83
CA SER A 112 7.78 4.20 22.66
C SER A 112 8.66 4.08 21.40
N ILE A 113 9.97 4.31 21.53
CA ILE A 113 10.94 4.12 20.44
C ILE A 113 11.06 2.64 20.05
N LEU A 114 11.02 1.72 21.01
CA LEU A 114 11.05 0.27 20.76
C LEU A 114 9.89 -0.17 19.85
N ILE A 115 8.68 0.31 20.12
CA ILE A 115 7.52 0.03 19.27
C ILE A 115 7.68 0.73 17.90
N ALA A 116 8.18 1.97 17.88
CA ALA A 116 8.40 2.70 16.64
C ALA A 116 9.40 2.01 15.69
N ILE A 117 10.41 1.30 16.22
CA ILE A 117 11.35 0.51 15.41
C ILE A 117 10.62 -0.55 14.58
N ALA A 118 9.64 -1.25 15.17
CA ALA A 118 8.84 -2.26 14.47
C ALA A 118 7.95 -1.64 13.37
N LEU A 119 7.49 -0.40 13.57
CA LEU A 119 6.74 0.36 12.55
C LEU A 119 7.65 0.81 11.39
N ILE A 120 8.87 1.24 11.67
CA ILE A 120 9.71 2.02 10.73
C ILE A 120 10.71 1.17 9.94
N TYR A 121 11.34 0.18 10.58
CA TYR A 121 12.31 -0.69 9.93
C TYR A 121 11.64 -1.94 9.38
N ARG A 122 11.97 -2.33 8.14
CA ARG A 122 11.50 -3.58 7.54
C ARG A 122 12.43 -4.76 7.81
N ASN A 123 13.72 -4.48 8.07
CA ASN A 123 14.71 -5.52 8.32
C ASN A 123 14.58 -6.05 9.75
N LYS A 124 14.24 -7.34 9.89
CA LYS A 124 14.08 -8.01 11.18
C LYS A 124 15.35 -7.98 12.04
N ILE A 125 16.54 -8.08 11.42
CA ILE A 125 17.80 -8.05 12.16
C ILE A 125 17.98 -6.67 12.81
N THR A 126 17.79 -5.59 12.05
CA THR A 126 17.87 -4.23 12.58
C THR A 126 16.85 -3.99 13.70
N GLN A 127 15.64 -4.53 13.57
CA GLN A 127 14.63 -4.46 14.62
C GLN A 127 15.10 -5.15 15.91
N ILE A 128 15.50 -6.43 15.81
CA ILE A 128 15.90 -7.23 16.97
C ILE A 128 17.12 -6.61 17.67
N VAL A 129 18.16 -6.27 16.91
CA VAL A 129 19.39 -5.67 17.47
C VAL A 129 19.08 -4.34 18.16
N SER A 130 18.31 -3.46 17.52
CA SER A 130 17.96 -2.15 18.11
C SER A 130 17.08 -2.31 19.36
N SER A 131 16.14 -3.26 19.36
CA SER A 131 15.29 -3.55 20.52
C SER A 131 16.09 -4.10 21.69
N ILE A 132 17.04 -5.01 21.46
CA ILE A 132 17.94 -5.53 22.50
C ILE A 132 18.76 -4.39 23.11
N ILE A 133 19.38 -3.54 22.28
CA ILE A 133 20.18 -2.40 22.74
C ILE A 133 19.33 -1.45 23.60
N LEU A 134 18.15 -1.06 23.12
CA LEU A 134 17.26 -0.15 23.87
C LEU A 134 16.75 -0.77 25.17
N SER A 135 16.51 -2.08 25.18
CA SER A 135 16.08 -2.80 26.39
C SER A 135 17.21 -2.86 27.42
N ALA A 136 18.45 -3.07 26.98
CA ALA A 136 19.62 -3.02 27.86
C ALA A 136 19.81 -1.60 28.45
N ILE A 137 19.65 -0.56 27.63
CA ILE A 137 19.70 0.84 28.10
C ILE A 137 18.59 1.12 29.11
N PHE A 138 17.35 0.67 28.84
CA PHE A 138 16.22 0.81 29.76
C PHE A 138 16.53 0.17 31.13
N LEU A 139 17.04 -1.07 31.13
CA LEU A 139 17.41 -1.78 32.35
C LEU A 139 18.54 -1.05 33.09
N ALA A 140 19.55 -0.57 32.36
CA ALA A 140 20.65 0.17 32.95
C ALA A 140 20.17 1.47 33.62
N ILE A 141 19.25 2.22 32.98
CA ILE A 141 18.63 3.40 33.60
C ILE A 141 17.85 3.01 34.85
N LYS A 142 17.16 1.85 34.88
CA LYS A 142 16.32 1.48 36.03
C LYS A 142 17.11 0.98 37.24
N PHE A 143 18.13 0.16 37.00
CA PHE A 143 18.78 -0.62 38.06
C PHE A 143 20.17 -0.11 38.47
N VAL A 144 20.83 0.70 37.63
CA VAL A 144 22.14 1.28 38.01
C VAL A 144 21.91 2.39 39.05
N PRO A 145 22.55 2.33 40.23
CA PRO A 145 22.45 3.37 41.25
C PRO A 145 22.99 4.73 40.75
N TYR A 146 22.62 5.83 41.40
CA TYR A 146 23.05 7.17 40.99
C TYR A 146 24.58 7.26 40.91
N PRO A 147 25.15 7.53 39.72
CA PRO A 147 26.59 7.75 39.63
C PRO A 147 26.99 9.15 40.10
N PHE A 148 26.04 10.10 40.20
CA PHE A 148 26.29 11.50 40.52
C PHE A 148 25.19 12.05 41.46
N GLU A 149 25.58 12.94 42.38
CA GLU A 149 24.62 13.80 43.09
C GLU A 149 24.09 14.86 42.13
N VAL A 150 22.77 15.04 42.10
CA VAL A 150 22.11 15.99 41.20
C VAL A 150 21.70 17.20 42.03
N ASP A 151 22.26 18.38 41.71
CA ASP A 151 22.00 19.62 42.46
C ASP A 151 20.51 19.99 42.52
N LEU A 152 19.76 19.70 41.46
CA LEU A 152 18.33 20.05 41.33
C LEU A 152 17.51 18.84 40.83
N PRO A 153 17.17 17.88 41.71
CA PRO A 153 16.41 16.70 41.33
C PRO A 153 15.01 17.08 40.81
N VAL A 154 14.44 16.21 39.99
CA VAL A 154 13.09 16.39 39.45
C VAL A 154 12.05 16.13 40.54
N THR A 155 11.09 17.05 40.69
CA THR A 155 10.04 16.94 41.72
C THR A 155 9.11 15.76 41.43
N GLN A 156 8.47 15.22 42.48
CA GLN A 156 7.57 14.07 42.35
C GLN A 156 6.43 14.34 41.35
N ASP A 157 5.81 15.52 41.38
CA ASP A 157 4.75 15.88 40.43
C ASP A 157 5.22 15.83 38.97
N ARG A 158 6.46 16.25 38.71
CA ARG A 158 7.07 16.19 37.37
C ARG A 158 7.34 14.74 36.96
N THR A 159 7.75 13.87 37.88
CA THR A 159 7.92 12.45 37.56
C THR A 159 6.59 11.80 37.18
N ILE A 160 5.49 12.12 37.88
CA ILE A 160 4.14 11.63 37.56
C ILE A 160 3.71 12.12 36.17
N LEU A 161 3.91 13.40 35.89
CA LEU A 161 3.58 13.99 34.59
C LEU A 161 4.40 13.35 33.44
N ASN A 162 5.68 13.03 33.68
CA ASN A 162 6.52 12.34 32.71
C ASN A 162 6.04 10.90 32.45
N VAL A 163 5.63 10.19 33.50
CA VAL A 163 5.04 8.84 33.39
C VAL A 163 3.77 8.89 32.55
N PHE A 164 2.87 9.83 32.84
CA PHE A 164 1.64 10.01 32.08
C PHE A 164 1.94 10.34 30.61
N GLY A 165 2.85 11.29 30.35
CA GLY A 165 3.27 11.64 28.99
C GLY A 165 3.90 10.47 28.23
N GLY A 166 4.72 9.66 28.90
CA GLY A 166 5.34 8.45 28.33
C GLY A 166 4.30 7.40 27.95
N LEU A 167 3.30 7.16 28.80
CA LEU A 167 2.19 6.25 28.51
C LEU A 167 1.32 6.75 27.36
N CYS A 168 0.99 8.04 27.33
CA CYS A 168 0.24 8.64 26.21
C CYS A 168 1.01 8.51 24.89
N CYS A 169 2.33 8.75 24.91
CA CYS A 169 3.20 8.57 23.76
C CYS A 169 3.19 7.11 23.26
N LEU A 170 3.27 6.14 24.18
CA LEU A 170 3.24 4.72 23.87
C LEU A 170 1.90 4.32 23.21
N ILE A 171 0.78 4.73 23.81
CA ILE A 171 -0.57 4.49 23.26
C ILE A 171 -0.71 5.12 21.87
N TYR A 172 -0.21 6.34 21.69
CA TYR A 172 -0.27 7.03 20.41
C TYR A 172 0.49 6.28 19.31
N ILE A 173 1.71 5.80 19.59
CA ILE A 173 2.50 5.03 18.60
C ILE A 173 1.83 3.68 18.31
N MET A 174 1.30 2.98 19.32
CA MET A 174 0.52 1.76 19.12
C MET A 174 -0.70 2.00 18.21
N MET A 175 -1.42 3.10 18.41
CA MET A 175 -2.56 3.49 17.57
C MET A 175 -2.16 3.71 16.11
N LEU A 176 -1.01 4.37 15.86
CA LEU A 176 -0.47 4.55 14.50
C LEU A 176 -0.17 3.21 13.82
N GLN A 177 0.44 2.27 14.57
CA GLN A 177 0.74 0.94 14.07
C GLN A 177 -0.53 0.15 13.73
N TYR A 178 -1.49 0.13 14.64
CA TYR A 178 -2.77 -0.55 14.45
C TYR A 178 -3.55 -0.01 13.25
N ASN A 179 -3.64 1.32 13.11
CA ASN A 179 -4.29 1.97 11.97
C ASN A 179 -3.60 1.65 10.65
N THR A 180 -2.26 1.58 10.66
CA THR A 180 -1.48 1.18 9.48
C THR A 180 -1.81 -0.25 9.09
N GLN A 181 -1.90 -1.18 10.05
CA GLN A 181 -2.22 -2.58 9.80
C GLN A 181 -3.63 -2.77 9.25
N ILE A 182 -4.65 -2.15 9.87
CA ILE A 182 -6.04 -2.23 9.36
C ILE A 182 -6.11 -1.70 7.93
N SER A 183 -5.52 -0.53 7.69
CA SER A 183 -5.59 0.11 6.37
C SER A 183 -4.77 -0.64 5.31
N MET A 184 -3.85 -1.53 5.68
CA MET A 184 -3.24 -2.49 4.76
C MET A 184 -4.12 -3.71 4.55
N ASN A 185 -4.66 -4.29 5.61
CA ASN A 185 -5.58 -5.44 5.52
C ASN A 185 -6.80 -5.14 4.65
N LYS A 186 -7.41 -3.96 4.79
CA LYS A 186 -8.52 -3.53 3.92
C LYS A 186 -8.11 -3.47 2.44
N LYS A 187 -6.89 -3.00 2.14
CA LYS A 187 -6.39 -2.94 0.76
C LYS A 187 -6.12 -4.34 0.20
N ILE A 188 -5.54 -5.22 1.02
CA ILE A 188 -5.31 -6.63 0.66
C ILE A 188 -6.63 -7.34 0.39
N GLN A 189 -7.63 -7.18 1.26
CA GLN A 189 -8.97 -7.74 1.07
C GLN A 189 -9.62 -7.22 -0.21
N HIS A 190 -9.52 -5.92 -0.47
CA HIS A 190 -10.05 -5.35 -1.71
C HIS A 190 -9.36 -5.91 -2.96
N GLN A 191 -8.03 -6.04 -2.93
CA GLN A 191 -7.28 -6.67 -4.01
C GLN A 191 -7.67 -8.13 -4.20
N HIS A 192 -7.88 -8.88 -3.11
CA HIS A 192 -8.33 -10.26 -3.17
C HIS A 192 -9.73 -10.39 -3.82
N LEU A 193 -10.67 -9.53 -3.44
CA LEU A 193 -12.01 -9.49 -4.06
C LEU A 193 -11.93 -9.16 -5.55
N LEU A 194 -11.09 -8.20 -5.94
CA LEU A 194 -10.89 -7.87 -7.36
C LEU A 194 -10.29 -9.03 -8.14
N LEU A 195 -9.30 -9.72 -7.57
CA LEU A 195 -8.69 -10.91 -8.17
C LEU A 195 -9.70 -12.05 -8.31
N GLN A 196 -10.50 -12.30 -7.28
CA GLN A 196 -11.54 -13.32 -7.31
C GLN A 196 -12.59 -13.02 -8.39
N LYS A 197 -13.08 -11.77 -8.46
CA LYS A 197 -14.00 -11.33 -9.52
C LYS A 197 -13.40 -11.51 -10.91
N ASN A 198 -12.11 -11.18 -11.09
CA ASN A 198 -11.43 -11.37 -12.36
C ASN A 198 -11.31 -12.86 -12.73
N ASN A 199 -11.02 -13.71 -11.76
CA ASN A 199 -10.94 -15.16 -11.96
C ASN A 199 -12.32 -15.76 -12.30
N GLU A 200 -13.39 -15.34 -11.62
CA GLU A 200 -14.76 -15.76 -11.93
C GLU A 200 -15.19 -15.33 -13.34
N ASN A 201 -14.88 -14.08 -13.73
CA ASN A 201 -15.08 -13.60 -15.10
C ASN A 201 -14.32 -14.49 -16.09
N MET A 202 -13.04 -14.77 -15.84
CA MET A 202 -12.23 -15.63 -16.70
C MET A 202 -12.83 -17.03 -16.86
N LYS A 203 -13.29 -17.66 -15.77
CA LYS A 203 -13.96 -18.97 -15.81
C LYS A 203 -15.23 -18.93 -16.65
N LYS A 204 -16.03 -17.88 -16.51
CA LYS A 204 -17.25 -17.70 -17.30
C LYS A 204 -16.94 -17.58 -18.79
N ILE A 205 -15.92 -16.80 -19.14
CA ILE A 205 -15.44 -16.65 -20.51
C ILE A 205 -14.98 -18.00 -21.06
N LEU A 206 -14.13 -18.72 -20.33
CA LEU A 206 -13.65 -20.04 -20.75
C LEU A 206 -14.79 -21.04 -20.94
N SER A 207 -15.84 -20.98 -20.11
CA SER A 207 -17.03 -21.82 -20.27
C SER A 207 -17.82 -21.51 -21.55
N ILE A 208 -17.95 -20.23 -21.92
CA ILE A 208 -18.59 -19.82 -23.18
C ILE A 208 -17.76 -20.32 -24.36
N ILE A 209 -16.44 -20.09 -24.33
CA ILE A 209 -15.51 -20.57 -25.36
C ILE A 209 -15.62 -22.09 -25.52
N ALA A 210 -15.58 -22.84 -24.41
CA ALA A 210 -15.66 -24.29 -24.45
C ALA A 210 -16.99 -24.78 -25.07
N HIS A 211 -18.10 -24.11 -24.78
CA HIS A 211 -19.40 -24.43 -25.38
C HIS A 211 -19.40 -24.16 -26.89
N ASP A 212 -18.97 -22.98 -27.31
CA ASP A 212 -19.05 -22.50 -28.69
C ASP A 212 -18.06 -23.19 -29.61
N VAL A 213 -16.95 -23.72 -29.07
CA VAL A 213 -15.98 -24.55 -29.82
C VAL A 213 -16.45 -26.01 -29.92
N ARG A 214 -17.12 -26.54 -28.89
CA ARG A 214 -17.54 -27.95 -28.85
C ARG A 214 -18.59 -28.30 -29.90
N ALA A 215 -19.54 -27.40 -30.15
CA ALA A 215 -20.59 -27.61 -31.14
C ALA A 215 -20.07 -27.81 -32.57
N PRO A 216 -19.25 -26.91 -33.14
CA PRO A 216 -18.71 -27.08 -34.48
C PRO A 216 -17.70 -28.24 -34.55
N LEU A 217 -16.85 -28.48 -33.54
CA LEU A 217 -15.98 -29.66 -33.49
C LEU A 217 -16.77 -30.98 -33.51
N GLY A 218 -17.85 -31.08 -32.74
CA GLY A 218 -18.73 -32.25 -32.75
C GLY A 218 -19.37 -32.47 -34.13
N SER A 219 -19.73 -31.39 -34.81
CA SER A 219 -20.27 -31.47 -36.17
C SER A 219 -19.24 -31.95 -37.20
N ILE A 220 -17.98 -31.48 -37.10
CA ILE A 220 -16.87 -31.93 -37.95
C ILE A 220 -16.56 -33.40 -37.69
N GLN A 221 -16.52 -33.83 -36.42
CA GLN A 221 -16.32 -35.23 -36.05
C GLN A 221 -17.40 -36.15 -36.63
N ASN A 222 -18.68 -35.74 -36.57
CA ASN A 222 -19.77 -36.50 -37.15
C ASN A 222 -19.67 -36.61 -38.68
N LEU A 223 -19.34 -35.51 -39.37
CA LEU A 223 -19.17 -35.53 -40.83
C LEU A 223 -18.00 -36.44 -41.25
N LEU A 224 -16.87 -36.36 -40.54
CA LEU A 224 -15.73 -37.26 -40.74
C LEU A 224 -16.08 -38.73 -40.45
N PHE A 225 -16.89 -39.00 -39.43
CA PHE A 225 -17.37 -40.34 -39.10
C PHE A 225 -18.26 -40.90 -40.22
N LEU A 226 -19.24 -40.13 -40.72
CA LEU A 226 -20.12 -40.54 -41.81
C LEU A 226 -19.36 -40.81 -43.11
N TYR A 227 -18.31 -40.02 -43.40
CA TYR A 227 -17.41 -40.27 -44.52
C TYR A 227 -16.61 -41.58 -44.33
N LYS A 228 -16.06 -41.81 -43.14
CA LYS A 228 -15.30 -43.02 -42.81
C LYS A 228 -16.14 -44.30 -42.97
N GLU A 229 -17.40 -44.26 -42.54
CA GLU A 229 -18.34 -45.39 -42.64
C GLU A 229 -18.88 -45.62 -44.07
N LYS A 230 -18.41 -44.84 -45.06
CA LYS A 230 -18.82 -44.92 -46.49
C LYS A 230 -20.33 -44.76 -46.71
N ILE A 231 -21.02 -44.10 -45.79
CA ILE A 231 -22.46 -43.83 -45.86
C ILE A 231 -22.74 -42.72 -46.90
N ILE A 232 -21.75 -41.87 -47.16
CA ILE A 232 -21.81 -40.75 -48.13
C ILE A 232 -21.25 -41.21 -49.49
N SER A 233 -21.98 -40.98 -50.59
CA SER A 233 -21.56 -41.35 -51.95
C SER A 233 -20.41 -40.45 -52.46
N LYS A 234 -19.67 -40.93 -53.47
CA LYS A 234 -18.54 -40.22 -54.10
C LYS A 234 -18.90 -38.84 -54.68
N GLU A 235 -20.17 -38.59 -55.02
CA GLU A 235 -20.66 -37.30 -55.55
C GLU A 235 -20.99 -36.28 -54.46
N ILE A 236 -21.34 -36.73 -53.25
CA ILE A 236 -21.66 -35.83 -52.11
C ILE A 236 -20.37 -35.41 -51.39
N GLY A 237 -19.28 -36.15 -51.56
CA GLY A 237 -18.00 -35.94 -50.88
C GLY A 237 -17.43 -34.53 -51.04
N THR A 238 -17.50 -33.93 -52.22
CA THR A 238 -17.03 -32.56 -52.47
C THR A 238 -17.80 -31.51 -51.65
N ASP A 239 -19.14 -31.52 -51.72
CA ASP A 239 -19.99 -30.60 -50.94
C ASP A 239 -19.82 -30.79 -49.43
N THR A 240 -19.58 -32.04 -49.01
CA THR A 240 -19.34 -32.36 -47.59
C THR A 240 -17.99 -31.79 -47.12
N PHE A 241 -16.94 -31.93 -47.92
CA PHE A 241 -15.61 -31.40 -47.62
C PHE A 241 -15.60 -29.86 -47.62
N GLU A 242 -16.35 -29.24 -48.53
CA GLU A 242 -16.52 -27.78 -48.59
C GLU A 242 -17.23 -27.27 -47.32
N SER A 243 -18.31 -27.94 -46.89
CA SER A 243 -18.99 -27.62 -45.63
C SER A 243 -18.12 -27.82 -44.39
N ILE A 244 -17.24 -28.84 -44.36
CA ILE A 244 -16.26 -29.01 -43.28
C ILE A 244 -15.28 -27.84 -43.26
N ASN A 245 -14.78 -27.43 -44.42
CA ASN A 245 -13.83 -26.35 -44.55
C ASN A 245 -14.44 -25.00 -44.11
N ASP A 246 -15.69 -24.72 -44.49
CA ASP A 246 -16.42 -23.53 -44.04
C ASP A 246 -16.62 -23.52 -42.52
N ARG A 247 -16.97 -24.67 -41.93
CA ARG A 247 -17.12 -24.81 -40.47
C ARG A 247 -15.81 -24.62 -39.73
N LEU A 248 -14.70 -25.11 -40.28
CA LEU A 248 -13.35 -24.91 -39.73
C LEU A 248 -12.94 -23.44 -39.79
N THR A 249 -13.18 -22.78 -40.93
CA THR A 249 -12.83 -21.37 -41.13
C THR A 249 -13.62 -20.46 -40.19
N ASN A 250 -14.92 -20.73 -40.01
CA ASN A 250 -15.77 -20.02 -39.05
C ASN A 250 -15.37 -20.29 -37.58
N LEU A 251 -14.92 -21.50 -37.26
CA LEU A 251 -14.43 -21.82 -35.92
C LEU A 251 -13.13 -21.06 -35.63
N ASP A 252 -12.22 -20.99 -36.60
CA ASP A 252 -10.97 -20.25 -36.49
C ASP A 252 -11.20 -18.74 -36.30
N SER A 253 -12.10 -18.14 -37.09
CA SER A 253 -12.48 -16.73 -36.91
C SER A 253 -13.10 -16.47 -35.54
N THR A 254 -13.98 -17.36 -35.06
CA THR A 254 -14.60 -17.25 -33.75
C THR A 254 -13.56 -17.36 -32.62
N LEU A 255 -12.58 -18.25 -32.75
CA LEU A 255 -11.47 -18.38 -31.80
C LEU A 255 -10.60 -17.12 -31.77
N VAL A 256 -10.30 -16.53 -32.92
CA VAL A 256 -9.55 -15.27 -33.04
C VAL A 256 -10.31 -14.13 -32.37
N ASP A 257 -11.62 -14.00 -32.62
CA ASP A 257 -12.46 -12.97 -32.00
C ASP A 257 -12.55 -13.15 -30.48
N LEU A 258 -12.66 -14.39 -30.00
CA LEU A 258 -12.67 -14.71 -28.56
C LEU A 258 -11.31 -14.43 -27.90
N LEU A 259 -10.20 -14.71 -28.58
CA LEU A 259 -8.85 -14.35 -28.13
C LEU A 259 -8.68 -12.84 -28.03
N ASN A 260 -9.12 -12.11 -29.05
CA ASN A 260 -9.08 -10.64 -29.07
C ASN A 260 -9.94 -10.06 -27.94
N TRP A 261 -11.14 -10.58 -27.73
CA TRP A 261 -12.05 -10.16 -26.66
C TRP A 261 -11.53 -10.50 -25.26
N SER A 262 -10.93 -11.68 -25.08
CA SER A 262 -10.21 -12.09 -23.86
C SER A 262 -9.07 -11.12 -23.55
N SER A 263 -8.25 -10.80 -24.54
CA SER A 263 -7.10 -9.90 -24.39
C SER A 263 -7.52 -8.45 -24.06
N THR A 264 -8.60 -7.96 -24.67
CA THR A 264 -9.16 -6.63 -24.41
C THR A 264 -9.97 -6.55 -23.12
N SER A 265 -10.48 -7.66 -22.61
CA SER A 265 -11.09 -7.71 -21.27
C SER A 265 -10.04 -7.79 -20.16
N LEU A 266 -8.90 -8.43 -20.42
CA LEU A 266 -7.76 -8.54 -19.51
C LEU A 266 -6.94 -7.25 -19.43
N ARG A 267 -6.69 -6.57 -20.55
CA ARG A 267 -6.21 -5.19 -20.53
C ARG A 267 -7.38 -4.32 -20.09
N ARG A 268 -7.24 -3.52 -19.03
CA ARG A 268 -8.13 -2.37 -18.83
C ARG A 268 -8.00 -1.46 -20.05
N SER A 269 -8.84 -1.68 -21.06
CA SER A 269 -8.95 -0.81 -22.22
C SER A 269 -9.30 0.60 -21.71
N GLN A 270 -8.37 1.53 -21.89
CA GLN A 270 -8.67 2.95 -21.72
C GLN A 270 -9.32 3.39 -23.02
N ALA A 271 -10.60 3.75 -22.97
CA ALA A 271 -11.27 4.36 -24.10
C ALA A 271 -10.57 5.69 -24.42
N ILE A 272 -10.05 5.81 -25.65
CA ILE A 272 -9.48 7.05 -26.15
C ILE A 272 -10.63 7.81 -26.84
N PRO A 273 -11.07 8.96 -26.31
CA PRO A 273 -12.08 9.75 -26.97
C PRO A 273 -11.53 10.30 -28.28
N GLN A 274 -12.31 10.14 -29.36
CA GLN A 274 -12.01 10.64 -30.69
C GLN A 274 -13.32 11.14 -31.31
N ASP A 275 -13.24 12.14 -32.18
CA ASP A 275 -14.38 12.57 -32.98
C ASP A 275 -14.68 11.51 -34.05
N ILE A 276 -15.94 11.06 -34.13
CA ILE A 276 -16.38 10.00 -35.03
C ILE A 276 -17.54 10.52 -35.87
N ASN A 277 -17.49 10.32 -37.18
CA ASN A 277 -18.63 10.55 -38.06
C ASN A 277 -19.67 9.44 -37.86
N LEU A 278 -20.80 9.79 -37.25
CA LEU A 278 -21.84 8.83 -36.90
C LEU A 278 -22.44 8.14 -38.12
N GLN A 279 -22.56 8.85 -39.25
CA GLN A 279 -23.21 8.32 -40.45
C GLN A 279 -22.35 7.24 -41.12
N GLU A 280 -21.04 7.50 -41.27
CA GLU A 280 -20.10 6.50 -41.78
C GLU A 280 -20.02 5.27 -40.88
N ALA A 281 -20.04 5.46 -39.55
CA ALA A 281 -20.03 4.35 -38.61
C ALA A 281 -21.27 3.47 -38.75
N ILE A 282 -22.45 4.06 -38.94
CA ILE A 282 -23.71 3.34 -39.14
C ILE A 282 -23.71 2.60 -40.48
N ASP A 283 -23.30 3.26 -41.56
CA ASP A 283 -23.25 2.66 -42.91
C ASP A 283 -22.31 1.44 -42.94
N HIS A 284 -21.15 1.55 -42.28
CA HIS A 284 -20.19 0.46 -42.17
C HIS A 284 -20.75 -0.72 -41.37
N LEU A 285 -21.57 -0.45 -40.35
CA LEU A 285 -22.21 -1.46 -39.51
C LEU A 285 -23.34 -2.18 -40.25
N CYS A 286 -24.13 -1.45 -41.02
CA CYS A 286 -25.16 -1.99 -41.92
C CYS A 286 -24.54 -2.89 -43.00
N LEU A 287 -23.44 -2.47 -43.62
CA LEU A 287 -22.71 -3.28 -44.60
C LEU A 287 -22.13 -4.56 -43.97
N PHE A 288 -21.55 -4.46 -42.78
CA PHE A 288 -20.98 -5.61 -42.07
C PHE A 288 -22.02 -6.67 -41.72
N GLN A 289 -23.22 -6.28 -41.31
CA GLN A 289 -24.26 -7.24 -40.90
C GLN A 289 -25.13 -7.74 -42.06
N LYS A 290 -25.04 -7.13 -43.25
CA LYS A 290 -25.91 -7.44 -44.41
C LYS A 290 -26.00 -8.94 -44.73
N SER A 291 -24.88 -9.65 -44.69
CA SER A 291 -24.82 -11.10 -44.94
C SER A 291 -25.57 -11.94 -43.90
N GLN A 292 -25.64 -11.49 -42.65
CA GLN A 292 -26.41 -12.17 -41.59
C GLN A 292 -27.91 -11.90 -41.70
N PHE A 293 -28.29 -10.70 -42.16
CA PHE A 293 -29.68 -10.33 -42.40
C PHE A 293 -30.26 -11.08 -43.60
N GLU A 294 -29.52 -11.16 -44.71
CA GLU A 294 -29.90 -11.92 -45.91
C GLU A 294 -30.07 -13.41 -45.61
N ASN A 295 -29.16 -14.01 -44.84
CA ASN A 295 -29.26 -15.41 -44.40
C ASN A 295 -30.46 -15.70 -43.48
N LYS A 296 -31.03 -14.68 -42.85
CA LYS A 296 -32.20 -14.79 -41.95
C LYS A 296 -33.49 -14.25 -42.56
N ASN A 297 -33.50 -13.85 -43.83
CA ASN A 297 -34.63 -13.19 -44.50
C ASN A 297 -35.19 -11.98 -43.71
N LEU A 298 -34.30 -11.21 -43.09
CA LEU A 298 -34.66 -10.01 -42.34
C LEU A 298 -34.29 -8.78 -43.18
N ASN A 299 -35.25 -7.87 -43.38
CA ASN A 299 -35.00 -6.60 -44.08
C ASN A 299 -34.46 -5.55 -43.10
N ILE A 300 -33.46 -4.80 -43.56
CA ILE A 300 -32.90 -3.60 -42.90
C ILE A 300 -33.70 -2.37 -43.35
#